data_AF-A0A7C4T1U0-F1
#
_entry.id   AF-A0A7C4T1U0-F1
#
_cell.length_a   1.000
_cell.length_b   1.000
_cell.length_c   1.000
_cell.angle_alpha   90.00
_cell.angle_beta   90.00
_cell.angle_gamma   90.00
#
_symmetry.space_group_name_H-M   'P 1'
#
loop_
_entity.id
_entity.type
_entity.pdbx_description
1 polymer ?
#
loop_
_entity_poly.entity_id
_entity_poly.type
_entity_poly.pdbx_seq_one_letter_code
_entity_poly.pdbx_strand_id
1 'polypeptide(L)'
;MAQAYGGPERREFIREDFVQPLAYKVCKKDTVSKLLQGYTANVSQAGLLCNIKEKVSPEDILWLSFDRDTLAICSEIEKRSLIYQNGIIGKVVWAKQAKDMTYNVGIHFITREEKLFPSAFLHIETPLSQKQDE
;
A
#
# COMPACT_ATOMS: atom_id res chain seq x y z
N MET A 1 -36.30 23.49 -3.47
CA MET A 1 -36.01 23.17 -4.88
C MET A 1 -34.66 23.79 -5.23
N ALA A 2 -33.72 23.01 -5.75
CA ALA A 2 -32.40 23.52 -6.12
C ALA A 2 -32.51 24.42 -7.36
N GLN A 3 -31.83 25.57 -7.34
CA GLN A 3 -31.85 26.54 -8.43
C GLN A 3 -31.05 25.98 -9.62
N ALA A 4 -31.68 25.91 -10.80
CA ALA A 4 -31.02 25.39 -12.00
C ALA A 4 -29.89 26.34 -12.45
N TYR A 5 -28.67 25.81 -12.57
CA TYR A 5 -27.52 26.57 -13.05
C TYR A 5 -27.65 26.83 -14.56
N GLY A 6 -27.73 28.10 -14.97
CA GLY A 6 -27.90 28.51 -16.37
C GLY A 6 -26.60 28.88 -17.11
N GLY A 7 -25.43 28.58 -16.53
CA GLY A 7 -24.16 28.82 -17.19
C GLY A 7 -23.86 27.79 -18.29
N PRO A 8 -22.87 28.05 -19.17
CA PRO A 8 -22.47 27.10 -20.20
C PRO A 8 -21.96 25.80 -19.57
N GLU A 9 -22.18 24.67 -20.26
CA GLU A 9 -21.62 23.38 -19.87
C GLU A 9 -20.08 23.48 -19.80
N ARG A 10 -19.52 23.07 -18.66
CA ARG A 10 -18.08 23.19 -18.36
C ARG A 10 -17.38 21.84 -18.31
N ARG A 11 -18.12 20.73 -18.42
CA ARG A 11 -17.56 19.39 -18.37
C ARG A 11 -16.87 19.08 -19.70
N GLU A 12 -15.63 18.63 -19.60
CA GLU A 12 -14.86 18.15 -20.76
C GLU A 12 -15.37 16.80 -21.30
N PHE A 13 -16.10 16.04 -20.47
CA PHE A 13 -16.55 14.68 -20.79
C PHE A 13 -18.03 14.48 -20.43
N ILE A 14 -18.72 13.70 -21.26
CA ILE A 14 -20.11 13.27 -21.04
C ILE A 14 -20.15 12.35 -19.80
N ARG A 15 -21.16 12.53 -18.96
CA ARG A 15 -21.41 11.65 -17.81
C ARG A 15 -22.65 10.81 -18.10
N GLU A 16 -22.53 9.51 -17.89
CA GLU A 16 -23.64 8.59 -17.89
C GLU A 16 -24.18 8.43 -16.47
N ASP A 17 -25.49 8.25 -16.34
CA ASP A 17 -26.11 7.96 -15.06
C ASP A 17 -25.73 6.53 -14.62
N PHE A 18 -24.84 6.45 -13.64
CA PHE A 18 -24.33 5.18 -13.11
C PHE A 18 -24.45 5.14 -11.59
N VAL A 19 -25.34 4.27 -11.10
CA VAL A 19 -25.64 4.13 -9.66
C VAL A 19 -25.26 2.73 -9.21
N GLN A 20 -24.11 2.62 -8.54
CA GLN A 20 -23.65 1.39 -7.88
C GLN A 20 -22.96 1.73 -6.55
N PRO A 21 -22.98 0.81 -5.55
CA PRO A 21 -22.22 0.99 -4.32
C PRO A 21 -20.72 1.15 -4.60
N LEU A 22 -20.11 2.23 -4.09
CA LEU A 22 -18.69 2.52 -4.24
C LEU A 22 -17.98 2.36 -2.90
N ALA A 23 -17.02 1.45 -2.84
CA ALA A 23 -16.06 1.41 -1.74
C ALA A 23 -14.99 2.50 -1.95
N TYR A 24 -14.75 3.33 -0.94
CA TYR A 24 -13.73 4.38 -1.00
C TYR A 24 -12.94 4.48 0.31
N LYS A 25 -11.73 5.03 0.20
CA LYS A 25 -10.89 5.44 1.34
C LYS A 25 -10.47 6.88 1.15
N VAL A 26 -10.52 7.68 2.21
CA VAL A 26 -10.02 9.06 2.18
C VAL A 26 -8.53 9.03 2.48
N CYS A 27 -7.71 9.41 1.49
CA CYS A 27 -6.26 9.44 1.63
C CYS A 27 -5.79 10.80 2.14
N LYS A 28 -4.87 10.80 3.12
CA LYS A 28 -4.16 12.02 3.51
C LYS A 28 -3.16 12.41 2.42
N LYS A 29 -2.92 13.71 2.24
CA LYS A 29 -1.99 14.24 1.23
C LYS A 29 -0.59 13.63 1.36
N ASP A 30 -0.12 13.41 2.59
CA ASP A 30 1.18 12.80 2.88
C ASP A 30 1.23 11.34 2.41
N THR A 31 0.15 10.59 2.59
CA THR A 31 0.03 9.20 2.13
C THR A 31 0.14 9.14 0.61
N VAL A 32 -0.59 10.00 -0.11
CA VAL A 32 -0.51 10.08 -1.58
C VAL A 32 0.89 10.46 -2.04
N SER A 33 1.52 11.42 -1.36
CA SER A 33 2.86 11.88 -1.68
C SER A 33 3.90 10.77 -1.50
N LYS A 34 3.75 9.90 -0.49
CA LYS A 34 4.63 8.74 -0.26
C LYS A 34 4.44 7.62 -1.28
N LEU A 35 3.20 7.36 -1.71
CA LEU A 35 2.91 6.33 -2.73
C LEU A 35 3.64 6.60 -4.06
N LEU A 36 3.86 7.88 -4.39
CA LEU A 36 4.53 8.29 -5.63
C LEU A 36 6.07 8.30 -5.54
N GLN A 37 6.66 7.92 -4.41
CA GLN A 37 8.11 8.05 -4.15
C GLN A 37 8.91 6.76 -4.29
N GLY A 38 8.24 5.62 -4.49
CA GLY A 38 8.90 4.34 -4.67
C GLY A 38 8.84 3.88 -6.11
N TYR A 39 9.95 3.35 -6.62
CA TYR A 39 9.99 2.67 -7.92
C TYR A 39 10.51 1.25 -7.75
N THR A 40 9.82 0.30 -8.35
CA THR A 40 10.28 -1.10 -8.41
C THR A 40 11.29 -1.22 -9.55
N ALA A 41 12.48 -1.74 -9.25
CA ALA A 41 13.54 -1.91 -10.23
C ALA A 41 13.54 -3.32 -10.82
N ASN A 42 13.30 -4.35 -9.99
CA ASN A 42 13.22 -5.75 -10.42
C ASN A 42 12.29 -6.54 -9.48
N VAL A 43 11.54 -7.51 -10.02
CA VAL A 43 10.64 -8.41 -9.28
C VAL A 43 10.94 -9.87 -9.61
N SER A 44 10.88 -10.73 -8.60
CA SER A 44 11.01 -12.18 -8.71
C SER A 44 9.96 -12.88 -7.85
N GLN A 45 9.86 -14.20 -7.93
CA GLN A 45 8.91 -14.98 -7.13
C GLN A 45 9.14 -14.88 -5.61
N ALA A 46 10.36 -14.60 -5.17
CA ALA A 46 10.75 -14.62 -3.76
C ALA A 46 10.99 -13.22 -3.17
N GLY A 47 10.90 -12.17 -3.98
CA GLY A 47 11.25 -10.84 -3.51
C GLY A 47 11.40 -9.83 -4.64
N LEU A 48 11.73 -8.61 -4.24
CA LEU A 48 11.93 -7.50 -5.17
C LEU A 48 13.10 -6.62 -4.77
N LEU A 49 13.61 -5.89 -5.75
CA LEU A 49 14.50 -4.77 -5.57
C LEU A 49 13.72 -3.49 -5.87
N CYS A 50 13.66 -2.58 -4.91
CA CYS A 50 13.05 -1.26 -5.10
C CYS A 50 14.00 -0.15 -4.68
N ASN A 51 13.66 1.05 -5.13
CA ASN A 51 14.25 2.28 -4.68
C ASN A 51 13.21 3.09 -3.91
N ILE A 52 13.53 3.49 -2.68
CA ILE A 52 12.64 4.27 -1.80
C ILE A 52 13.39 5.46 -1.19
N LYS A 53 12.66 6.53 -0.85
CA LYS A 53 13.25 7.70 -0.18
C LYS A 53 13.43 7.52 1.33
N GLU A 54 12.60 6.68 1.93
CA GLU A 54 12.59 6.49 3.38
C GLU A 54 13.71 5.53 3.78
N LYS A 55 14.45 5.88 4.83
CA LYS A 55 15.50 5.01 5.38
C LYS A 55 14.85 3.84 6.09
N VAL A 56 15.23 2.63 5.71
CA VAL A 56 14.81 1.37 6.35
C VAL A 56 16.03 0.59 6.82
N SER A 57 15.82 -0.29 7.79
CA SER A 57 16.82 -1.19 8.35
C SER A 57 16.57 -2.62 7.89
N PRO A 58 17.61 -3.49 7.85
CA PRO A 58 17.40 -4.93 7.76
C PRO A 58 16.42 -5.40 8.83
N GLU A 59 15.61 -6.40 8.49
CA GLU A 59 14.52 -6.97 9.31
C GLU A 59 13.22 -6.13 9.39
N ASP A 60 13.22 -4.88 8.91
CA ASP A 60 11.98 -4.09 8.83
C ASP A 60 10.95 -4.80 7.94
N ILE A 61 9.68 -4.74 8.33
CA ILE A 61 8.57 -5.31 7.58
C ILE A 61 7.85 -4.20 6.82
N LEU A 62 7.73 -4.39 5.51
CA LEU A 62 7.12 -3.44 4.59
C LEU A 62 5.87 -4.06 3.96
N TRP A 63 4.85 -3.22 3.79
CA TRP A 63 3.69 -3.52 2.96
C TRP A 63 3.88 -2.87 1.58
N LEU A 64 3.81 -3.68 0.54
CA LEU A 64 4.09 -3.27 -0.83
C LEU A 64 2.80 -3.33 -1.64
N SER A 65 2.35 -2.18 -2.11
CA SER A 65 1.20 -2.12 -3.01
C SER A 65 1.59 -2.64 -4.38
N PHE A 66 0.85 -3.61 -4.89
CA PHE A 66 0.95 -4.09 -6.26
C PHE A 66 -0.39 -3.91 -6.96
N ASP A 67 -0.38 -3.57 -8.24
CA ASP A 67 -1.58 -3.71 -9.05
C ASP A 67 -1.85 -5.19 -9.36
N ARG A 68 -3.11 -5.50 -9.66
CA ARG A 68 -3.55 -6.88 -9.94
C ARG A 68 -2.86 -7.46 -11.16
N ASP A 69 -2.52 -6.63 -12.13
CA ASP A 69 -1.90 -7.08 -13.38
C ASP A 69 -0.46 -7.54 -13.13
N THR A 70 0.30 -6.82 -12.29
CA THR A 70 1.65 -7.21 -11.86
C THR A 70 1.62 -8.48 -11.01
N LEU A 71 0.63 -8.62 -10.12
CA LEU A 71 0.43 -9.86 -9.36
C LEU A 71 0.11 -11.04 -10.28
N ALA A 72 -0.72 -10.83 -11.30
CA ALA A 72 -1.12 -11.88 -12.24
C ALA A 72 0.06 -12.40 -13.09
N ILE A 73 0.96 -11.50 -13.53
CA ILE A 73 2.21 -11.88 -14.22
C ILE A 73 3.07 -12.78 -13.32
N CYS A 74 2.98 -12.56 -12.02
CA CYS A 74 3.71 -13.30 -11.00
C CYS A 74 2.78 -14.20 -10.19
N SER A 75 1.94 -14.99 -10.85
CA SER A 75 1.01 -15.93 -10.19
C SER A 75 1.65 -16.82 -9.11
N GLU A 76 2.94 -17.13 -9.22
CA GLU A 76 3.70 -17.85 -8.19
C GLU A 76 4.01 -17.02 -6.93
N ILE A 77 4.20 -15.70 -7.06
CA ILE A 77 4.26 -14.76 -5.91
C ILE A 77 2.94 -14.83 -5.13
N GLU A 78 1.81 -14.76 -5.84
CA GLU A 78 0.49 -14.72 -5.20
C GLU A 78 0.19 -15.99 -4.39
N LYS A 79 0.60 -17.16 -4.91
CA LYS A 79 0.38 -18.46 -4.26
C LYS A 79 1.09 -18.59 -2.92
N ARG A 80 2.31 -18.06 -2.80
CA ARG A 80 3.18 -18.28 -1.64
C ARG A 80 3.23 -17.11 -0.68
N SER A 81 3.10 -15.89 -1.19
CA SER A 81 3.29 -14.69 -0.40
C SER A 81 2.11 -14.41 0.54
N LEU A 82 2.41 -13.74 1.64
CA LEU A 82 1.42 -13.18 2.54
C LEU A 82 0.85 -11.90 1.94
N ILE A 83 -0.42 -11.97 1.51
CA ILE A 83 -1.14 -10.86 0.90
C ILE A 83 -2.04 -10.22 1.95
N TYR A 84 -1.95 -8.89 2.08
CA TYR A 84 -2.80 -8.08 2.94
C TYR A 84 -3.33 -6.88 2.16
N GLN A 85 -4.64 -6.68 2.11
CA GLN A 85 -5.28 -5.53 1.42
C GLN A 85 -4.76 -5.25 -0.01
N ASN A 86 -4.65 -6.28 -0.86
CA ASN A 86 -4.09 -6.20 -2.22
C ASN A 86 -2.61 -5.77 -2.31
N GLY A 87 -1.86 -5.86 -1.20
CA GLY A 87 -0.41 -5.70 -1.20
C GLY A 87 0.28 -6.94 -0.64
N ILE A 88 1.58 -7.04 -0.92
CA ILE A 88 2.44 -8.13 -0.43
C ILE A 88 3.22 -7.64 0.77
N ILE A 89 3.29 -8.47 1.81
CA ILE A 89 4.15 -8.23 2.96
C ILE A 89 5.54 -8.77 2.64
N GLY A 90 6.57 -7.97 2.89
CA GLY A 90 7.96 -8.35 2.70
C GLY A 90 8.87 -7.84 3.81
N LYS A 91 9.99 -8.52 3.98
CA LYS A 91 11.02 -8.22 4.95
C LYS A 91 12.25 -7.65 4.26
N VAL A 92 12.81 -6.57 4.79
CA VAL A 92 14.04 -5.98 4.28
C VAL A 92 15.22 -6.90 4.58
N VAL A 93 15.93 -7.33 3.54
CA VAL A 93 17.14 -8.16 3.65
C VAL A 93 18.39 -7.28 3.71
N TRP A 94 18.39 -6.19 2.94
CA TRP A 94 19.46 -5.21 2.93
C TRP A 94 18.95 -3.87 2.40
N ALA A 95 19.60 -2.80 2.84
CA ALA A 95 19.35 -1.44 2.34
C ALA A 95 20.69 -0.74 2.12
N LYS A 96 20.84 -0.07 0.97
CA LYS A 96 22.03 0.70 0.62
C LYS A 96 21.63 2.07 0.09
N GLN A 97 22.23 3.11 0.63
CA GLN A 97 22.00 4.47 0.13
C GLN A 97 22.52 4.61 -1.31
N ALA A 98 21.68 5.16 -2.17
CA ALA A 98 22.01 5.52 -3.54
C ALA A 98 22.56 6.96 -3.62
N LYS A 99 22.96 7.38 -4.81
CA LYS A 99 23.62 8.69 -5.04
C LYS A 99 22.69 9.89 -4.86
N ASP A 100 21.38 9.70 -4.96
CA ASP A 100 20.33 10.72 -5.00
C ASP A 100 19.54 10.81 -3.68
N MET A 101 20.18 10.44 -2.56
CA MET A 101 19.55 10.37 -1.23
C MET A 101 18.38 9.39 -1.10
N THR A 102 18.21 8.50 -2.08
CA THR A 102 17.30 7.35 -1.97
C THR A 102 18.04 6.12 -1.44
N TYR A 103 17.31 5.03 -1.23
CA TYR A 103 17.82 3.76 -0.76
C TYR A 103 17.40 2.66 -1.74
N ASN A 104 18.39 1.91 -2.23
CA ASN A 104 18.13 0.64 -2.88
C ASN A 104 17.90 -0.41 -1.81
N VAL A 105 16.77 -1.09 -1.88
CA VAL A 105 16.29 -2.00 -0.85
C VAL A 105 15.96 -3.34 -1.48
N GLY A 106 16.61 -4.39 -0.99
CA GLY A 106 16.27 -5.77 -1.29
C GLY A 106 15.23 -6.28 -0.30
N ILE A 107 14.08 -6.71 -0.82
CA ILE A 107 12.96 -7.20 -0.01
C ILE A 107 12.72 -8.67 -0.33
N HIS A 108 12.65 -9.50 0.71
CA HIS A 108 12.19 -10.88 0.62
C HIS A 108 10.70 -10.95 0.95
N PHE A 109 9.91 -11.62 0.12
CA PHE A 109 8.48 -11.78 0.42
C PHE A 109 8.29 -12.76 1.56
N ILE A 110 7.48 -12.34 2.51
CA ILE A 110 7.06 -13.19 3.61
C ILE A 110 6.06 -14.20 3.05
N THR A 111 6.24 -15.48 3.38
CA THR A 111 5.32 -16.53 2.95
C THR A 111 4.30 -16.88 4.02
N ARG A 112 3.20 -17.52 3.63
CA ARG A 112 2.17 -17.99 4.59
C ARG A 112 2.66 -19.13 5.49
N GLU A 113 3.69 -19.84 5.06
CA GLU A 113 4.27 -21.00 5.75
C GLU A 113 5.34 -20.58 6.78
N GLU A 114 5.93 -19.40 6.60
CA GLU A 114 6.78 -18.81 7.62
C GLU A 114 5.95 -18.52 8.87
N LYS A 115 6.30 -19.19 9.97
CA LYS A 115 5.78 -18.88 11.31
C LYS A 115 6.28 -17.50 11.72
N LEU A 116 5.63 -16.47 11.23
CA LEU A 116 5.87 -15.13 11.73
C LEU A 116 5.07 -14.95 13.01
N PHE A 117 5.84 -14.74 14.06
CA PHE A 117 5.47 -14.22 15.38
C PHE A 117 5.11 -15.26 16.47
N PRO A 118 5.91 -15.35 17.55
CA PRO A 118 5.36 -15.59 18.88
C PRO A 118 4.45 -14.40 19.24
N SER A 119 3.20 -14.69 19.59
CA SER A 119 2.10 -13.94 20.27
C SER A 119 2.20 -12.44 20.72
N ALA A 120 3.25 -11.68 20.47
CA ALA A 120 3.49 -10.37 21.09
C ALA A 120 2.84 -9.16 20.37
N PHE A 121 2.31 -9.31 19.16
CA PHE A 121 1.79 -8.17 18.36
C PHE A 121 0.25 -8.04 18.32
N LEU A 122 -0.49 -8.78 19.14
CA LEU A 122 -1.96 -8.75 19.16
C LEU A 122 -2.59 -7.78 20.17
N HIS A 123 -1.81 -6.93 20.85
CA HIS A 123 -2.38 -5.86 21.67
C HIS A 123 -2.42 -4.54 20.89
N ILE A 124 -3.35 -4.46 19.93
CA ILE A 124 -3.92 -3.16 19.56
C ILE A 124 -5.05 -2.92 20.58
N GLU A 125 -4.70 -2.31 21.72
CA GLU A 125 -5.71 -1.80 22.64
C GLU A 125 -6.45 -0.65 21.98
N THR A 126 -7.72 -0.88 21.64
CA THR A 126 -8.71 0.18 21.40
C THR A 126 -8.83 1.07 22.64
N PRO A 127 -8.66 2.40 22.56
CA PRO A 127 -9.00 3.28 23.66
C PRO A 127 -10.50 3.24 23.90
N LEU A 128 -10.89 2.83 25.10
CA LEU A 128 -12.23 2.94 25.64
C LEU A 128 -12.72 4.39 25.57
N SER A 129 -13.93 4.55 25.03
CA SER A 129 -14.78 5.71 25.22
C SER A 129 -14.85 6.06 26.72
N GLN A 130 -14.36 7.23 27.10
CA GLN A 130 -14.82 7.90 28.32
C GLN A 130 -15.85 8.94 27.92
N LYS A 131 -17.11 8.61 28.24
CA LYS A 131 -18.19 9.56 28.47
C LYS A 131 -17.75 10.57 29.53
N GLN A 132 -17.94 11.85 29.26
CA GLN A 132 -18.17 12.85 30.31
C GLN A 132 -19.63 13.25 30.20
N ASP A 133 -20.44 12.64 31.05
CA ASP A 133 -21.75 13.16 31.44
C ASP A 133 -21.58 13.73 32.86
N GLU A 134 -22.18 14.92 33.06
CA GLU A 134 -22.43 15.69 34.29
C GLU A 134 -21.30 16.49 34.96
#